data_AF-A0A223RQ26-F1
#
_entry.id   AF-A0A223RQ26-F1
#
_cell.length_a   1.000
_cell.length_b   1.000
_cell.length_c   1.000
_cell.angle_alpha   90.00
_cell.angle_beta   90.00
_cell.angle_gamma   90.00
#
_symmetry.space_group_name_H-M   'P 1'
#
loop_
_entity.id
_entity.type
_entity.pdbx_description
1 polymer ?
#
loop_
_entity_poly.entity_id
_entity_poly.type
_entity_poly.pdbx_seq_one_letter_code
_entity_poly.pdbx_strand_id
1 'polypeptide(L)'
;MRWRSLVSPVLTPRRFGPVRTLAVAGGLAAAAALLLISPVGPSCPFKMLGLDGPVCGGTRMLRALLAGDPLRALDLNAFALVVLLPSVVSLFVAGARYELGRARRLWPAGARGTVCAYLLGAGLLLWTVLRNIPVQPFAVLSA
;
A
#
# COMPACT_ATOMS: atom_id res chain seq x y z
N MET A 1 29.54 10.82 -45.36
CA MET A 1 29.43 10.08 -44.08
C MET A 1 27.96 9.91 -43.73
N ARG A 2 27.41 8.69 -43.86
CA ARG A 2 26.00 8.35 -43.61
C ARG A 2 25.78 8.12 -42.11
N TRP A 3 25.09 9.03 -41.44
CA TRP A 3 24.58 8.80 -40.10
C TRP A 3 23.44 7.77 -40.18
N ARG A 4 23.71 6.56 -39.70
CA ARG A 4 22.70 5.51 -39.54
C ARG A 4 21.72 5.94 -38.46
N SER A 5 20.46 6.05 -38.85
CA SER A 5 19.30 6.13 -37.97
C SER A 5 19.37 5.00 -36.94
N LEU A 6 19.68 5.33 -35.69
CA LEU A 6 19.47 4.44 -34.56
C LEU A 6 17.96 4.28 -34.39
N VAL A 7 17.44 3.21 -34.98
CA VAL A 7 16.10 2.70 -34.72
C VAL A 7 16.05 2.46 -33.22
N SER A 8 15.39 3.36 -32.48
CA SER A 8 15.11 3.13 -31.07
C SER A 8 14.35 1.82 -30.99
N PRO A 9 14.74 0.84 -30.16
CA PRO A 9 13.88 -0.29 -29.92
C PRO A 9 12.59 0.29 -29.34
N VAL A 10 11.53 0.30 -30.15
CA VAL A 10 10.18 0.45 -29.64
C VAL A 10 10.03 -0.74 -28.71
N LEU A 11 10.21 -0.50 -27.40
CA LEU A 11 9.88 -1.46 -26.36
C LEU A 11 8.42 -1.84 -26.61
N THR A 12 8.21 -2.95 -27.31
CA THR A 12 6.90 -3.54 -27.48
C THR A 12 6.45 -3.87 -26.07
N PRO A 13 5.36 -3.26 -25.56
CA PRO A 13 4.86 -3.61 -24.25
C PRO A 13 4.52 -5.10 -24.32
N ARG A 14 5.31 -5.93 -23.64
CA ARG A 14 4.96 -7.34 -23.44
C ARG A 14 3.62 -7.32 -22.73
N ARG A 15 2.55 -7.59 -23.47
CA ARG A 15 1.20 -7.73 -22.94
C ARG A 15 1.21 -9.02 -22.13
N PHE A 16 1.62 -8.96 -20.87
CA PHE A 16 1.21 -10.00 -19.95
C PHE A 16 -0.32 -9.90 -19.95
N GLY A 17 -1.00 -10.96 -20.38
CA GLY A 17 -2.47 -10.97 -20.35
C GLY A 17 -3.00 -10.69 -18.94
N PRO A 18 -4.34 -10.63 -18.74
CA PRO A 18 -4.93 -10.36 -17.42
C PRO A 18 -4.51 -11.34 -16.32
N VAL A 19 -3.83 -12.44 -16.68
CA VAL A 19 -3.20 -13.44 -15.80
C VAL A 19 -2.47 -12.84 -14.61
N ARG A 20 -1.61 -11.82 -14.77
CA ARG A 20 -0.86 -11.25 -13.64
C ARG A 20 -1.79 -10.55 -12.64
N THR A 21 -2.70 -9.74 -13.14
CA THR A 21 -3.69 -9.03 -12.32
C THR A 21 -4.60 -10.02 -11.59
N LEU A 22 -5.04 -11.09 -12.28
CA LEU A 22 -5.86 -12.15 -11.69
C LEU A 22 -5.10 -12.94 -10.62
N ALA A 23 -3.83 -13.26 -10.84
CA ALA A 23 -3.00 -13.94 -9.86
C ALA A 23 -2.80 -13.07 -8.60
N VAL A 24 -2.54 -11.77 -8.77
CA VAL A 24 -2.43 -10.84 -7.64
C VAL A 24 -3.77 -10.69 -6.92
N ALA A 25 -4.88 -10.56 -7.64
CA ALA A 25 -6.22 -10.50 -7.04
C ALA A 25 -6.54 -11.76 -6.23
N GLY A 26 -6.25 -12.94 -6.79
CA GLY A 26 -6.41 -14.23 -6.10
C GLY A 26 -5.54 -14.32 -4.86
N GLY A 27 -4.27 -13.88 -4.94
CA GLY A 27 -3.37 -13.82 -3.80
C GLY A 27 -3.84 -12.85 -2.70
N LEU A 28 -4.36 -11.68 -3.09
CA LEU A 28 -4.95 -10.71 -2.15
C LEU A 28 -6.21 -11.26 -1.48
N ALA A 29 -7.08 -11.94 -2.23
CA ALA A 29 -8.28 -12.57 -1.69
C ALA A 29 -7.92 -13.71 -0.72
N ALA A 30 -6.95 -14.55 -1.07
CA ALA A 30 -6.44 -15.60 -0.19
C ALA A 30 -5.81 -15.00 1.09
N ALA A 31 -5.00 -13.94 0.96
CA ALA A 31 -4.42 -13.24 2.10
C ALA A 31 -5.50 -12.61 3.00
N ALA A 32 -6.55 -12.00 2.42
CA ALA A 32 -7.67 -11.44 3.16
C ALA A 32 -8.46 -12.53 3.91
N ALA A 33 -8.73 -13.66 3.26
CA ALA A 33 -9.37 -14.81 3.88
C ALA A 33 -8.53 -15.35 5.05
N LEU A 34 -7.22 -15.53 4.84
CA LEU A 34 -6.27 -15.93 5.88
C LEU A 34 -6.25 -14.94 7.05
N LEU A 35 -6.28 -13.63 6.77
CA LEU A 35 -6.33 -12.60 7.80
C LEU A 35 -7.60 -12.66 8.65
N LEU A 36 -8.74 -13.05 8.07
CA LEU A 36 -10.02 -13.18 8.74
C LEU A 36 -10.12 -14.46 9.59
N ILE A 37 -9.69 -15.60 9.05
CA ILE A 37 -9.84 -16.91 9.72
C ILE A 37 -8.72 -17.20 10.71
N SER A 38 -7.54 -16.57 10.57
CA SER A 38 -6.40 -16.92 11.40
C SER A 38 -6.58 -16.42 12.85
N PRO A 39 -6.62 -17.32 13.84
CA PRO A 39 -6.91 -16.98 15.24
C PRO A 39 -5.79 -16.15 15.88
N VAL A 40 -4.57 -16.22 15.34
CA VAL A 40 -3.41 -15.48 15.81
C VAL A 40 -3.11 -14.36 14.82
N GLY A 41 -3.17 -13.10 15.28
CA GLY A 41 -2.66 -11.97 14.51
C GLY A 41 -1.13 -12.05 14.37
N PRO A 42 -0.51 -11.40 13.36
CA PRO A 42 0.93 -11.39 13.23
C PRO A 42 1.58 -10.89 14.54
N SER A 43 2.53 -11.65 15.06
CA SER A 43 3.31 -11.23 16.23
C SER A 43 4.02 -9.92 15.91
N CYS A 44 3.86 -8.92 16.79
CA CYS A 44 4.46 -7.60 16.62
C CYS A 44 5.60 -7.39 17.62
N PRO A 45 6.87 -7.43 17.18
CA PRO A 45 8.02 -7.17 18.07
C PRO A 45 7.93 -5.81 18.76
N PHE A 46 7.40 -4.80 18.06
CA PHE A 46 7.19 -3.45 18.62
C PHE A 46 6.25 -3.45 19.83
N LYS A 47 5.30 -4.39 19.90
CA LYS A 47 4.36 -4.44 21.02
C LYS A 47 5.05 -4.86 22.33
N MET A 48 6.17 -5.58 22.24
CA MET A 48 7.01 -5.89 23.41
C MET A 48 7.62 -4.62 24.04
N LEU A 49 7.78 -3.56 23.24
CA LEU A 49 8.27 -2.25 23.66
C LEU A 49 7.12 -1.28 24.01
N GLY A 50 5.86 -1.76 24.01
CA GLY A 50 4.67 -0.92 24.17
C GLY A 50 4.35 -0.05 22.95
N LEU A 51 5.04 -0.24 21.83
CA LEU A 51 4.87 0.57 20.61
C LEU A 51 3.97 -0.13 19.58
N ASP A 52 3.17 0.66 18.88
CA ASP A 52 2.39 0.18 17.74
C ASP A 52 3.14 0.47 16.43
N GLY A 53 3.70 -0.60 15.84
CA GLY A 53 4.45 -0.53 14.58
C GLY A 53 3.55 -0.36 13.35
N PRO A 54 4.08 0.18 12.23
CA PRO A 54 3.29 0.53 11.04
C PRO A 54 2.67 -0.70 10.37
N VAL A 55 3.41 -1.81 10.34
CA VAL A 55 3.00 -3.06 9.70
C VAL A 55 1.94 -3.77 10.53
N CYS A 56 2.18 -3.97 11.83
CA CYS A 56 1.24 -4.71 12.69
C CYS A 56 -0.03 -3.92 13.04
N GLY A 57 0.05 -2.58 13.06
CA GLY A 57 -1.14 -1.72 13.11
C GLY A 57 -1.94 -1.81 11.81
N GLY A 58 -1.27 -1.79 10.65
CA GLY A 58 -1.92 -1.94 9.33
C GLY A 58 -2.64 -3.27 9.16
N THR A 59 -2.07 -4.39 9.61
CA THR A 59 -2.73 -5.70 9.53
C THR A 59 -3.96 -5.81 10.43
N ARG A 60 -3.93 -5.21 11.63
CA ARG A 60 -5.09 -5.15 12.52
C ARG A 60 -6.20 -4.27 11.95
N MET A 61 -5.82 -3.11 11.38
CA MET A 61 -6.73 -2.23 10.65
C MET A 61 -7.42 -2.95 9.49
N LEU A 62 -6.65 -3.68 8.66
CA LEU A 62 -7.21 -4.44 7.54
C LEU A 62 -8.15 -5.55 8.02
N ARG A 63 -7.83 -6.24 9.12
CA ARG A 63 -8.73 -7.25 9.71
C ARG A 63 -10.05 -6.63 10.17
N ALA A 64 -10.01 -5.49 10.86
CA ALA A 64 -11.21 -4.78 11.29
C ALA A 64 -12.05 -4.32 10.08
N LEU A 65 -11.39 -3.78 9.05
CA LEU A 65 -12.05 -3.36 7.82
C LEU A 65 -12.70 -4.54 7.08
N LEU A 66 -12.01 -5.68 6.98
CA LEU A 66 -12.54 -6.91 6.36
C LEU A 66 -13.68 -7.54 7.17
N ALA A 67 -13.69 -7.34 8.49
CA ALA A 67 -14.79 -7.73 9.36
C ALA A 67 -16.00 -6.78 9.28
N GLY A 68 -15.90 -5.69 8.50
CA GLY A 68 -16.98 -4.71 8.31
C GLY A 68 -17.03 -3.62 9.38
N ASP A 69 -15.95 -3.42 10.14
CA ASP A 69 -15.85 -2.39 11.18
C ASP A 69 -14.86 -1.26 10.78
N PRO A 70 -15.31 -0.27 10.00
CA PRO A 70 -14.45 0.80 9.50
C PRO A 70 -14.05 1.80 10.60
N LEU A 71 -14.87 1.96 11.64
CA LEU A 71 -14.56 2.86 12.76
C LEU A 71 -13.40 2.30 13.57
N ARG A 72 -13.44 1.00 13.91
CA ARG A 72 -12.31 0.33 14.55
C ARG A 72 -11.08 0.30 13.65
N ALA A 73 -11.25 0.20 12.33
CA ALA A 73 -10.12 0.28 11.39
C ALA A 73 -9.42 1.65 11.44
N LEU A 74 -10.19 2.75 11.57
CA LEU A 74 -9.65 4.11 11.74
C LEU A 74 -8.83 4.22 13.01
N ASP A 75 -9.36 3.75 14.14
CA ASP A 75 -8.68 3.79 15.43
C ASP A 75 -7.35 3.04 15.36
N LEU A 76 -7.36 1.84 14.76
CA LEU A 76 -6.17 1.00 14.66
C LEU A 76 -5.06 1.61 13.79
N ASN A 77 -5.39 2.26 12.66
CA ASN A 77 -4.41 2.95 11.83
C ASN A 77 -5.04 3.89 10.79
N ALA A 78 -5.39 5.12 11.20
CA ALA A 78 -6.02 6.10 10.30
C ALA A 78 -5.17 6.47 9.07
N PHE A 79 -3.85 6.66 9.22
CA PHE A 79 -2.99 6.98 8.07
C PHE A 79 -2.97 5.84 7.04
N ALA A 80 -2.84 4.60 7.51
CA ALA A 80 -2.85 3.46 6.60
C ALA A 80 -4.21 3.31 5.90
N LEU A 81 -5.31 3.56 6.61
CA LEU A 81 -6.66 3.46 6.04
C LEU A 81 -6.96 4.57 5.02
N VAL A 82 -6.61 5.82 5.33
CA VAL A 82 -7.01 7.00 4.54
C VAL A 82 -6.01 7.34 3.43
N VAL A 83 -4.72 7.02 3.62
CA VAL A 83 -3.66 7.40 2.68
C VAL A 83 -3.08 6.19 1.96
N LEU A 84 -2.60 5.19 2.71
CA LEU A 84 -1.91 4.05 2.09
C LEU A 84 -2.86 3.13 1.33
N LEU A 85 -4.00 2.78 1.91
CA LEU A 85 -4.94 1.84 1.29
C LEU A 85 -5.46 2.38 -0.06
N PRO A 86 -5.92 3.65 -0.19
CA PRO A 86 -6.30 4.20 -1.50
C PRO A 86 -5.14 4.28 -2.48
N SER A 87 -3.91 4.54 -2.00
CA SER A 87 -2.70 4.57 -2.85
C SER A 87 -2.40 3.18 -3.43
N VAL A 88 -2.50 2.14 -2.61
CA VAL A 88 -2.32 0.73 -3.03
C VAL A 88 -3.41 0.30 -4.01
N VAL A 89 -4.68 0.66 -3.74
CA VAL A 89 -5.80 0.39 -4.66
C VAL A 89 -5.59 1.11 -6.00
N SER A 90 -5.15 2.36 -5.98
CA SER A 90 -4.86 3.15 -7.18
C SER A 90 -3.74 2.52 -8.02
N LEU A 91 -2.67 2.03 -7.37
CA LEU A 91 -1.60 1.28 -8.00
C LEU A 91 -2.10 -0.02 -8.65
N PHE A 92 -2.97 -0.76 -7.97
CA PHE A 92 -3.56 -1.99 -8.50
C PHE A 92 -4.42 -1.71 -9.74
N VAL A 93 -5.26 -0.68 -9.70
CA VAL A 93 -6.07 -0.22 -10.84
C VAL A 93 -5.19 0.24 -11.99
N ALA A 94 -4.13 1.01 -11.72
CA ALA A 94 -3.16 1.42 -12.74
C ALA A 94 -2.46 0.20 -13.38
N GLY A 95 -2.14 -0.81 -12.57
CA GLY A 95 -1.67 -2.14 -12.99
C GLY A 95 -2.60 -2.80 -14.00
N ALA A 96 -3.86 -2.97 -13.62
CA ALA A 96 -4.87 -3.56 -14.49
C ALA A 96 -5.02 -2.77 -15.81
N ARG A 97 -5.04 -1.44 -15.74
CA ARG A 97 -5.11 -0.59 -16.93
C ARG A 97 -3.88 -0.72 -17.82
N TYR A 98 -2.70 -0.88 -17.23
CA TYR A 98 -1.46 -1.07 -17.96
C TYR A 98 -1.45 -2.39 -18.75
N GLU A 99 -1.85 -3.51 -18.12
CA GLU A 99 -1.97 -4.81 -18.81
C GLU A 99 -2.99 -4.78 -19.95
N LEU A 100 -4.09 -4.05 -19.75
CA LEU A 100 -5.14 -3.86 -20.75
C LEU A 100 -4.74 -2.87 -21.86
N GLY A 101 -3.52 -2.32 -21.83
CA GLY A 101 -3.06 -1.31 -22.79
C GLY A 101 -3.77 0.05 -22.66
N ARG A 102 -4.53 0.27 -21.59
CA ARG A 102 -5.30 1.50 -21.28
C ARG A 102 -4.53 2.49 -20.42
N ALA A 103 -3.32 2.15 -19.99
CA ALA A 103 -2.40 3.05 -19.31
C ALA A 103 -0.97 2.82 -19.80
N ARG A 104 -0.16 3.88 -19.80
CA ARG A 104 1.26 3.82 -20.20
C ARG A 104 2.22 3.74 -19.00
N ARG A 105 1.73 3.99 -17.78
CA ARG A 105 2.54 4.05 -16.56
C ARG A 105 1.71 3.62 -15.34
N LEU A 106 2.39 3.05 -14.35
CA LEU A 106 1.82 2.64 -13.06
C LEU A 106 1.97 3.72 -11.99
N TRP A 107 3.00 4.56 -12.12
CA TRP A 107 3.41 5.55 -11.14
C TRP A 107 3.75 6.88 -11.84
N PRO A 108 3.62 8.04 -11.17
CA PRO A 108 4.08 9.31 -11.72
C PRO A 108 5.56 9.27 -12.12
N ALA A 109 5.91 9.97 -13.19
CA ALA A 109 7.27 9.97 -13.73
C ALA A 109 8.16 11.04 -13.09
N GLY A 110 9.48 10.80 -13.11
CA GLY A 110 10.50 11.77 -12.69
C GLY A 110 10.32 12.25 -11.26
N ALA A 111 10.62 13.53 -11.03
CA ALA A 111 10.57 14.16 -9.71
C ALA A 111 9.22 13.98 -8.99
N ARG A 112 8.09 13.99 -9.73
CA ARG A 112 6.76 13.79 -9.13
C ARG A 112 6.64 12.41 -8.49
N GLY A 113 7.11 11.37 -9.17
CA GLY A 113 7.08 10.00 -8.64
C GLY A 113 7.94 9.85 -7.39
N THR A 114 9.12 10.48 -7.40
CA THR A 114 10.04 10.52 -6.25
C THR A 114 9.41 11.25 -5.06
N VAL A 115 8.81 12.42 -5.29
CA VAL A 115 8.11 13.19 -4.25
C VAL A 115 6.95 12.38 -3.67
N CYS A 116 6.12 11.75 -4.50
CA CYS A 116 5.04 10.89 -4.01
C CYS A 116 5.56 9.75 -3.12
N ALA A 117 6.65 9.08 -3.52
CA ALA A 117 7.23 7.99 -2.73
C ALA A 117 7.77 8.50 -1.38
N TYR A 118 8.46 9.65 -1.38
CA TYR A 118 8.92 10.27 -0.14
C TYR A 118 7.77 10.71 0.75
N LEU A 119 6.73 11.32 0.22
CA LEU A 119 5.57 11.74 1.01
C LEU A 119 4.87 10.54 1.67
N LEU A 120 4.70 9.43 0.95
CA LEU A 120 4.10 8.22 1.52
C LEU A 120 5.01 7.58 2.58
N GLY A 121 6.30 7.44 2.29
CA GLY A 121 7.27 6.84 3.21
C GLY A 121 7.48 7.69 4.46
N ALA A 122 7.77 8.97 4.29
CA ALA A 122 7.95 9.91 5.39
C ALA A 122 6.65 10.12 6.17
N GLY A 123 5.49 10.17 5.49
CA GLY A 123 4.19 10.24 6.14
C GLY A 123 3.91 9.03 7.02
N LEU A 124 4.23 7.81 6.55
CA LEU A 124 4.09 6.59 7.34
C LEU A 124 5.01 6.60 8.57
N LEU A 125 6.27 7.01 8.40
CA LEU A 125 7.22 7.11 9.50
C LEU A 125 6.78 8.17 10.51
N LEU A 126 6.41 9.37 10.04
CA LEU A 126 5.94 10.46 10.87
C LEU A 126 4.69 10.06 11.64
N TRP A 127 3.70 9.46 10.99
CA TRP A 127 2.50 8.94 11.65
C TRP A 127 2.85 7.93 12.74
N THR A 128 3.76 7.00 12.45
CA THR A 128 4.21 5.98 13.40
C THR A 128 4.87 6.63 14.61
N VAL A 129 5.71 7.65 14.42
CA VAL A 129 6.33 8.36 15.53
C VAL A 129 5.27 9.09 16.35
N LEU A 130 4.45 9.93 15.69
CA LEU A 130 3.45 10.76 16.37
C LEU A 130 2.46 9.93 17.18
N ARG A 131 1.95 8.82 16.64
CA ARG A 131 0.96 7.98 17.34
C ARG A 131 1.49 7.28 18.59
N ASN A 132 2.81 7.21 18.75
CA ASN A 132 3.45 6.59 19.90
C ASN A 132 3.91 7.64 20.95
N ILE A 133 3.60 8.93 20.76
CA ILE A 133 3.91 9.99 21.73
C ILE A 133 2.78 10.09 22.76
N PRO A 134 3.02 9.79 24.06
CA PRO A 134 1.99 9.77 25.10
C PRO A 134 1.72 11.19 25.67
N VAL A 135 1.63 12.19 24.81
CA VAL A 135 1.40 13.59 25.19
C VAL A 135 0.29 14.17 24.31
N GLN A 136 -0.62 14.95 24.89
CA GLN A 136 -1.66 15.65 24.13
C GLN A 136 -1.03 16.66 23.15
N PRO A 137 -1.53 16.81 21.91
CA PRO A 137 -2.72 16.18 21.34
C PRO A 137 -2.46 14.83 20.64
N PHE A 138 -1.27 14.24 20.74
CA PHE A 138 -0.94 13.01 20.00
C PHE A 138 -1.49 11.74 20.66
N ALA A 139 -1.79 11.79 21.96
CA ALA A 139 -2.39 10.67 22.68
C ALA A 139 -3.76 10.22 22.12
N VAL A 140 -4.50 11.06 21.37
CA VAL A 140 -5.72 10.61 20.66
C VAL A 140 -5.43 9.71 19.47
N LEU A 141 -4.19 9.61 19.00
CA LEU A 141 -3.78 8.78 17.86
C LEU A 141 -3.38 7.35 18.26
N SER A 142 -3.28 7.07 19.57
CA SER A 142 -2.79 5.79 20.11
C SER A 142 -3.91 4.77 20.43
N ALA A 143 -5.10 4.94 19.86
CA ALA A 143 -6.24 4.05 20.08
C ALA A 143 -6.01 2.60 19.57
#